data_AF-A0A507DA57-F1
#
_entry.id   AF-A0A507DA57-F1
#
_cell.length_a   1.000
_cell.length_b   1.000
_cell.length_c   1.000
_cell.angle_alpha   90.00
_cell.angle_beta   90.00
_cell.angle_gamma   90.00
#
_symmetry.space_group_name_H-M   'P 1'
#
loop_
_entity.id
_entity.type
_entity.pdbx_description
1 polymer ?
#
loop_
_entity_poly.entity_id
_entity_poly.type
_entity_poly.pdbx_seq_one_letter_code
_entity_poly.pdbx_strand_id
1 'polypeptide(L)'
;MSPSAMVVENEEDFCYPLEALFHELETTTPTESWMTKLVAICDASHFNFIYIQALLKRLADTSRAHMPMAQAIFQQLNERIGDKYKTESETLIKNLQWPDLKPLLPHISATSNSTATSASIIPRRDKLEDLMANMDKLASGDKLTAGDLLKAKKEYEKKDDPPDVRHLRDPRILETLCLDIHAAETRGLDEKCFLLAYASCYVDTTHIADRKAACDVQDESRKRITRTQADIKASLAILGRIKGPADLKGEDFLTLLKLGLEHPVICMIVIHQAVKKLQLLEYLNIKHDTDLGRTPPVFDLLDEIATQRPLARPVIFRYYARELERKISGDITLLDEIEFKKKFLDRILYLLRIGYTQPVIDYMQSTVNHRDESLTLYFIVKFLDLLGTTSSKQAPIIHIVFSLINALKSKANILESSTLVNYFEQVYDEAVVGNNSSGWSDDIVNLVKNALPKFRNVSCDDGGSGRIRKGSDALGRDEDLDLDV
;
A
#
# COMPACT_ATOMS: atom_id res chain seq x y z
N MET A 1 -14.90 -12.57 13.55
CA MET A 1 -16.25 -12.93 13.05
C MET A 1 -16.06 -13.49 11.66
N SER A 2 -16.47 -14.74 11.40
CA SER A 2 -16.39 -15.32 10.05
C SER A 2 -17.32 -14.55 9.12
N PRO A 3 -16.90 -14.21 7.88
CA PRO A 3 -17.79 -13.58 6.91
C PRO A 3 -18.79 -14.64 6.47
N SER A 4 -19.96 -14.66 7.11
CA SER A 4 -21.12 -15.36 6.57
C SER A 4 -21.46 -14.67 5.25
N ALA A 5 -21.48 -15.44 4.17
CA ALA A 5 -21.82 -14.93 2.85
C ALA A 5 -23.16 -14.20 2.92
N MET A 6 -23.15 -12.87 2.74
CA MET A 6 -24.36 -12.11 2.44
C MET A 6 -24.80 -12.56 1.05
N VAL A 7 -25.59 -13.63 0.97
CA VAL A 7 -26.33 -13.96 -0.25
C VAL A 7 -27.47 -12.97 -0.28
N VAL A 8 -27.36 -11.97 -1.15
CA VAL A 8 -28.36 -10.93 -1.32
C VAL A 8 -29.46 -11.50 -2.23
N GLU A 9 -30.57 -11.93 -1.63
CA GLU A 9 -31.71 -12.52 -2.37
C GLU A 9 -32.74 -11.47 -2.83
N ASN A 10 -32.65 -10.22 -2.35
CA ASN A 10 -33.61 -9.15 -2.66
C ASN A 10 -32.94 -7.77 -2.88
N GLU A 11 -33.55 -6.91 -3.70
CA GLU A 11 -32.98 -5.60 -4.10
C GLU A 11 -32.79 -4.64 -2.90
N GLU A 12 -33.67 -4.70 -1.92
CA GLU A 12 -33.59 -3.92 -0.67
C GLU A 12 -32.37 -4.29 0.19
N ASP A 13 -31.98 -5.57 0.20
CA ASP A 13 -30.81 -6.08 0.95
C ASP A 13 -29.48 -5.64 0.32
N PHE A 14 -29.49 -5.21 -0.95
CA PHE A 14 -28.33 -4.65 -1.65
C PHE A 14 -28.24 -3.13 -1.48
N CYS A 15 -29.35 -2.42 -1.65
CA CYS A 15 -29.38 -0.95 -1.66
C CYS A 15 -29.02 -0.37 -0.29
N TYR A 16 -29.53 -0.92 0.81
CA TYR A 16 -29.32 -0.34 2.15
C TYR A 16 -27.84 -0.37 2.61
N PRO A 17 -27.09 -1.50 2.49
CA PRO A 17 -25.65 -1.50 2.79
C PRO A 17 -24.84 -0.59 1.88
N LEU A 18 -25.25 -0.46 0.61
CA LEU A 18 -24.57 0.38 -0.36
C LEU A 18 -24.79 1.88 -0.07
N GLU A 19 -26.01 2.30 0.21
CA GLU A 19 -26.35 3.66 0.62
C GLU A 19 -25.58 4.08 1.87
N ALA A 20 -25.52 3.22 2.89
CA ALA A 20 -24.76 3.48 4.10
C ALA A 20 -23.26 3.68 3.81
N LEU A 21 -22.67 2.85 2.95
CA LEU A 21 -21.26 2.98 2.55
C LEU A 21 -20.99 4.26 1.75
N PHE A 22 -21.88 4.65 0.83
CA PHE A 22 -21.71 5.86 0.04
C PHE A 22 -21.98 7.13 0.84
N HIS A 23 -22.86 7.10 1.83
CA HIS A 23 -23.02 8.19 2.79
C HIS A 23 -21.78 8.37 3.67
N GLU A 24 -21.09 7.28 4.02
CA GLU A 24 -19.80 7.36 4.75
C GLU A 24 -18.73 8.08 3.92
N LEU A 25 -18.71 7.89 2.59
CA LEU A 25 -17.79 8.59 1.66
C LEU A 25 -18.01 10.10 1.58
N GLU A 26 -19.22 10.60 1.86
CA GLU A 26 -19.48 12.06 1.85
C GLU A 26 -18.78 12.78 3.00
N THR A 27 -18.50 12.06 4.09
CA THR A 27 -17.98 12.64 5.33
C THR A 27 -16.56 12.18 5.66
N THR A 28 -16.08 11.10 5.06
CA THR A 28 -14.79 10.49 5.38
C THR A 28 -14.07 9.94 4.15
N THR A 29 -12.73 9.92 4.20
CA THR A 29 -11.92 9.27 3.17
C THR A 29 -12.02 7.74 3.28
N PRO A 30 -12.15 7.00 2.17
CA PRO A 30 -12.26 5.55 2.19
C PRO A 30 -11.06 4.90 2.90
N THR A 31 -11.35 4.05 3.89
CA THR A 31 -10.37 3.26 4.64
C THR A 31 -10.26 1.84 4.08
N GLU A 32 -9.25 1.07 4.51
CA GLU A 32 -9.12 -0.34 4.13
C GLU A 32 -10.30 -1.19 4.64
N SER A 33 -10.82 -0.87 5.83
CA SER A 33 -12.03 -1.50 6.37
C SER A 33 -13.25 -1.20 5.49
N TRP A 34 -13.39 0.05 5.04
CA TRP A 34 -14.44 0.46 4.11
C TRP A 34 -14.34 -0.30 2.77
N MET A 35 -13.13 -0.38 2.20
CA MET A 35 -12.88 -1.14 0.97
C MET A 35 -13.19 -2.62 1.12
N THR A 36 -12.88 -3.22 2.28
CA THR A 36 -13.16 -4.64 2.56
C THR A 36 -14.67 -4.91 2.59
N LYS A 37 -15.46 -4.00 3.18
CA LYS A 37 -16.94 -4.09 3.15
C LYS A 37 -17.48 -3.98 1.73
N LEU A 38 -16.99 -3.03 0.95
CA LEU A 38 -17.40 -2.87 -0.45
C LEU A 38 -17.05 -4.09 -1.30
N VAL A 39 -15.85 -4.65 -1.12
CA VAL A 39 -15.42 -5.88 -1.78
C VAL A 39 -16.35 -7.04 -1.42
N ALA A 40 -16.74 -7.19 -0.15
CA ALA A 40 -17.67 -8.24 0.27
C ALA A 40 -19.05 -8.12 -0.41
N ILE A 41 -19.56 -6.89 -0.58
CA ILE A 41 -20.83 -6.65 -1.30
C ILE A 41 -20.69 -6.98 -2.79
N CYS A 42 -19.58 -6.57 -3.41
CA CYS A 42 -19.29 -6.89 -4.81
C CYS A 42 -19.06 -8.39 -5.04
N ASP A 43 -18.47 -9.09 -4.07
CA ASP A 43 -18.14 -10.52 -4.18
C ASP A 43 -19.37 -11.43 -3.99
N ALA A 44 -20.43 -10.90 -3.37
CA ALA A 44 -21.70 -11.58 -3.18
C ALA A 44 -22.43 -11.91 -4.50
N SER A 45 -22.31 -11.04 -5.51
CA SER A 45 -22.96 -11.24 -6.81
C SER A 45 -22.25 -10.46 -7.91
N HIS A 46 -22.12 -11.09 -9.08
CA HIS A 46 -21.61 -10.45 -10.29
C HIS A 46 -22.38 -9.16 -10.65
N PHE A 47 -23.70 -9.15 -10.43
CA PHE A 47 -24.54 -7.97 -10.68
C PHE A 47 -24.19 -6.80 -9.75
N ASN A 48 -23.88 -7.07 -8.48
CA ASN A 48 -23.46 -6.05 -7.52
C ASN A 48 -22.15 -5.39 -7.97
N PHE A 49 -21.18 -6.21 -8.38
CA PHE A 49 -19.90 -5.73 -8.90
C PHE A 49 -20.11 -4.82 -10.12
N ILE A 50 -20.90 -5.24 -11.11
CA ILE A 50 -21.18 -4.40 -12.29
C ILE A 50 -21.91 -3.11 -11.91
N TYR A 51 -22.94 -3.20 -11.07
CA TYR A 51 -23.73 -2.05 -10.65
C TYR A 51 -22.87 -1.00 -9.96
N ILE A 52 -22.01 -1.43 -9.04
CA ILE A 52 -21.10 -0.56 -8.30
C ILE A 52 -20.04 0.05 -9.22
N GLN A 53 -19.47 -0.73 -10.14
CA GLN A 53 -18.53 -0.22 -11.15
C GLN A 53 -19.19 0.84 -12.04
N ALA A 54 -20.44 0.62 -12.46
CA ALA A 54 -21.22 1.57 -13.24
C ALA A 54 -21.51 2.86 -12.46
N LEU A 55 -21.86 2.74 -11.19
CA LEU A 55 -22.12 3.88 -10.32
C LEU A 55 -20.87 4.72 -10.06
N LEU A 56 -19.73 4.08 -9.78
CA LEU A 56 -18.45 4.75 -9.61
C LEU A 56 -18.00 5.47 -10.89
N LYS A 57 -18.21 4.85 -12.05
CA LYS A 57 -17.94 5.48 -13.35
C LYS A 57 -18.83 6.72 -13.57
N ARG A 58 -20.13 6.61 -13.32
CA ARG A 58 -21.07 7.75 -13.44
C ARG A 58 -20.74 8.85 -12.43
N LEU A 59 -20.32 8.52 -11.21
CA LEU A 59 -19.87 9.46 -10.21
C LEU A 59 -18.62 10.21 -10.67
N ALA A 60 -17.65 9.50 -11.28
CA ALA A 60 -16.46 10.09 -11.84
C ALA A 60 -16.75 11.05 -13.01
N ASP A 61 -17.72 10.71 -13.86
CA ASP A 61 -18.12 11.53 -15.00
C ASP A 61 -18.97 12.75 -14.59
N THR A 62 -19.77 12.64 -13.53
CA THR A 62 -20.74 13.67 -13.13
C THR A 62 -20.16 14.68 -12.12
N SER A 63 -19.22 14.27 -11.27
CA SER A 63 -18.69 15.10 -10.18
C SER A 63 -17.17 15.22 -10.23
N ARG A 64 -16.67 16.42 -10.58
CA ARG A 64 -15.23 16.73 -10.61
C ARG A 64 -14.56 16.58 -9.25
N ALA A 65 -15.26 16.91 -8.16
CA ALA A 65 -14.73 16.80 -6.79
C ALA A 65 -14.57 15.34 -6.35
N HIS A 66 -15.48 14.46 -6.77
CA HIS A 66 -15.49 13.04 -6.38
C HIS A 66 -14.75 12.15 -7.38
N MET A 67 -14.42 12.65 -8.58
CA MET A 67 -13.77 11.91 -9.65
C MET A 67 -12.49 11.17 -9.21
N PRO A 68 -11.51 11.79 -8.51
CA PRO A 68 -10.29 11.08 -8.14
C PRO A 68 -10.56 9.91 -7.20
N MET A 69 -11.47 10.09 -6.24
CA MET A 69 -11.85 9.06 -5.27
C MET A 69 -12.62 7.92 -5.94
N ALA A 70 -13.61 8.25 -6.77
CA ALA A 70 -14.41 7.27 -7.49
C ALA A 70 -13.54 6.40 -8.42
N GLN A 71 -12.58 7.01 -9.12
CA GLN A 71 -11.60 6.29 -9.95
C GLN A 71 -10.67 5.40 -9.12
N ALA A 72 -10.20 5.88 -7.97
CA ALA A 72 -9.36 5.08 -7.07
C ALA A 72 -10.10 3.86 -6.52
N ILE A 73 -11.35 4.01 -6.08
CA ILE A 73 -12.18 2.89 -5.60
C ILE A 73 -12.47 1.92 -6.74
N PHE A 74 -12.84 2.44 -7.92
CA PHE A 74 -13.10 1.64 -9.12
C PHE A 74 -11.89 0.76 -9.47
N GLN A 75 -10.69 1.33 -9.43
CA GLN A 75 -9.45 0.62 -9.68
C GLN A 75 -9.17 -0.45 -8.62
N GLN A 76 -9.23 -0.10 -7.33
CA GLN A 76 -8.98 -1.05 -6.25
C GLN A 76 -9.96 -2.23 -6.26
N LEU A 77 -11.22 -2.00 -6.63
CA LEU A 77 -12.17 -3.08 -6.83
C LEU A 77 -11.74 -4.00 -7.97
N ASN A 78 -11.34 -3.44 -9.12
CA ASN A 78 -10.86 -4.25 -10.25
C ASN A 78 -9.61 -5.07 -9.90
N GLU A 79 -8.69 -4.52 -9.09
CA GLU A 79 -7.51 -5.25 -8.63
C GLU A 79 -7.85 -6.42 -7.70
N ARG A 80 -8.88 -6.29 -6.86
CA ARG A 80 -9.22 -7.30 -5.84
C ARG A 80 -10.13 -8.41 -6.34
N ILE A 81 -11.08 -8.09 -7.21
CA ILE A 81 -12.16 -9.00 -7.65
C ILE A 81 -12.41 -8.99 -9.16
N GLY A 82 -11.74 -8.11 -9.92
CA GLY A 82 -11.95 -8.00 -11.37
C GLY A 82 -11.65 -9.28 -12.13
N ASP A 83 -10.63 -10.04 -11.71
CA ASP A 83 -10.29 -11.33 -12.33
C ASP A 83 -11.37 -12.40 -12.14
N LYS A 84 -12.18 -12.31 -11.07
CA LYS A 84 -13.29 -13.24 -10.80
C LYS A 84 -14.45 -13.05 -11.78
N TYR A 85 -14.68 -11.83 -12.27
CA TYR A 85 -15.86 -11.44 -13.07
C TYR A 85 -15.51 -10.87 -14.45
N LYS A 86 -14.26 -11.04 -14.90
CA LYS A 86 -13.66 -10.35 -16.07
C LYS A 86 -14.45 -10.53 -17.37
N THR A 87 -14.85 -11.76 -17.70
CA THR A 87 -15.55 -12.09 -18.96
C THR A 87 -17.01 -11.62 -19.00
N GLU A 88 -17.68 -11.58 -17.86
CA GLU A 88 -19.12 -11.30 -17.78
C GLU A 88 -19.37 -9.78 -17.63
N SER A 89 -18.46 -9.06 -16.97
CA SER A 89 -18.55 -7.61 -16.72
C SER A 89 -18.40 -6.76 -17.99
N GLU A 90 -17.48 -7.11 -18.89
CA GLU A 90 -17.25 -6.37 -20.14
C GLU A 90 -18.46 -6.39 -21.08
N THR A 91 -19.25 -7.46 -21.05
CA THR A 91 -20.43 -7.65 -21.91
C THR A 91 -21.66 -6.93 -21.36
N LEU A 92 -21.83 -6.91 -20.04
CA LEU A 92 -22.98 -6.30 -19.39
C LEU A 92 -22.81 -4.78 -19.19
N ILE A 93 -21.61 -4.29 -18.86
CA ILE A 93 -21.35 -2.85 -18.69
C ILE A 93 -21.63 -2.06 -19.99
N LYS A 94 -21.40 -2.67 -21.16
CA LYS A 94 -21.71 -2.05 -22.47
C LYS A 94 -23.21 -1.96 -22.77
N ASN A 95 -24.03 -2.80 -22.13
CA ASN A 95 -25.45 -2.98 -22.45
C ASN A 95 -26.41 -2.52 -21.34
N LEU A 96 -25.89 -2.20 -20.14
CA LEU A 96 -26.71 -1.70 -19.04
C LEU A 96 -27.18 -0.26 -19.30
N GLN A 97 -28.49 -0.04 -19.13
CA GLN A 97 -29.02 1.31 -18.97
C GLN A 97 -28.62 1.85 -17.60
N TRP A 98 -27.99 3.01 -17.58
CA TRP A 98 -27.32 3.56 -16.40
C TRP A 98 -28.34 4.01 -15.33
N PRO A 99 -28.29 3.47 -14.10
CA PRO A 99 -29.21 3.84 -13.02
C PRO A 99 -28.98 5.28 -12.57
N ASP A 100 -30.06 5.99 -12.20
CA ASP A 100 -29.99 7.39 -11.76
C ASP A 100 -29.19 7.53 -10.45
N LEU A 101 -28.29 8.52 -10.38
CA LEU A 101 -27.49 8.81 -9.18
C LEU A 101 -28.30 9.53 -8.09
N LYS A 102 -29.43 10.15 -8.46
CA LYS A 102 -30.28 10.96 -7.57
C LYS A 102 -30.78 10.25 -6.30
N PRO A 103 -31.20 8.98 -6.34
CA PRO A 103 -31.66 8.27 -5.14
C PRO A 103 -30.51 8.01 -4.15
N LEU A 104 -29.30 7.78 -4.65
CA LEU A 104 -28.15 7.34 -3.85
C LEU A 104 -27.24 8.49 -3.38
N LEU A 105 -27.16 9.56 -4.17
CA LEU A 105 -26.34 10.74 -3.91
C LEU A 105 -27.14 12.02 -4.25
N PRO A 106 -28.15 12.37 -3.41
CA PRO A 106 -29.13 13.41 -3.72
C PRO A 106 -28.51 14.79 -3.96
N HIS A 107 -27.34 15.07 -3.40
CA HIS A 107 -26.65 16.36 -3.51
C HIS A 107 -25.82 16.55 -4.80
N ILE A 108 -25.60 15.51 -5.60
CA ILE A 108 -24.78 15.59 -6.82
C ILE A 108 -25.53 16.26 -7.99
N SER A 109 -26.85 16.42 -7.86
CA SER A 109 -27.72 16.91 -8.95
C SER A 109 -27.74 18.42 -9.17
N ALA A 110 -26.91 19.20 -8.48
CA ALA A 110 -27.01 20.66 -8.53
C ALA A 110 -26.22 21.34 -9.66
N THR A 111 -25.41 20.63 -10.46
CA THR A 111 -24.53 21.28 -11.47
C THR A 111 -24.46 20.61 -12.85
N SER A 112 -25.40 19.76 -13.23
CA SER A 112 -25.45 19.23 -14.60
C SER A 112 -26.14 20.22 -15.56
N ASN A 113 -25.44 21.29 -15.95
CA ASN A 113 -25.74 21.98 -17.21
C ASN A 113 -24.97 21.27 -18.33
N SER A 114 -25.51 20.15 -18.83
CA SER A 114 -25.03 19.53 -20.07
C SER A 114 -26.17 19.36 -21.08
N THR A 115 -26.52 20.46 -21.75
CA THR A 115 -27.09 20.36 -23.10
C THR A 115 -25.93 20.06 -24.06
N ALA A 116 -25.57 18.79 -24.19
CA ALA A 116 -24.76 18.31 -25.30
C ALA A 116 -25.66 17.51 -26.24
N THR A 117 -26.20 18.21 -27.23
CA THR A 117 -26.91 17.64 -28.38
C THR A 117 -26.06 16.56 -29.05
N SER A 118 -26.64 15.37 -29.12
CA SER A 118 -26.27 14.26 -29.98
C SER A 118 -26.31 14.69 -31.45
N ALA A 119 -25.14 14.90 -32.06
CA ALA A 119 -25.03 15.04 -33.51
C ALA A 119 -23.70 14.48 -34.04
N SER A 120 -23.82 13.35 -34.73
CA SER A 120 -22.98 12.83 -35.83
C SER A 120 -21.45 12.84 -35.69
N ILE A 121 -20.85 11.70 -35.30
CA ILE A 121 -19.55 11.24 -35.86
C ILE A 121 -19.58 9.70 -35.94
N ILE A 122 -20.08 9.16 -37.05
CA ILE A 122 -19.97 7.73 -37.40
C ILE A 122 -19.16 7.69 -38.71
N PRO A 123 -17.81 7.67 -38.61
CA PRO A 123 -17.04 6.66 -39.34
C PRO A 123 -15.68 6.27 -38.68
N ARG A 124 -15.53 6.30 -37.35
CA ARG A 124 -14.22 6.13 -36.66
C ARG A 124 -14.12 5.03 -35.59
N ARG A 125 -15.15 4.21 -35.41
CA ARG A 125 -15.20 3.17 -34.36
C ARG A 125 -14.07 2.14 -34.48
N ASP A 126 -13.81 1.63 -35.68
CA ASP A 126 -12.96 0.45 -35.89
C ASP A 126 -11.49 0.64 -35.45
N LYS A 127 -10.89 1.82 -35.69
CA LYS A 127 -9.47 2.09 -35.32
C LYS A 127 -9.28 2.34 -33.83
N LEU A 128 -10.28 2.92 -33.18
CA LEU A 128 -10.28 3.11 -31.72
C LEU A 128 -10.56 1.78 -31.02
N GLU A 129 -11.43 0.95 -31.60
CA GLU A 129 -11.71 -0.40 -31.11
C GLU A 129 -10.48 -1.30 -31.18
N ASP A 130 -9.69 -1.25 -32.26
CA ASP A 130 -8.40 -1.95 -32.36
C ASP A 130 -7.38 -1.46 -31.31
N LEU A 131 -7.31 -0.14 -31.07
CA LEU A 131 -6.44 0.45 -30.05
C LEU A 131 -6.88 0.02 -28.65
N MET A 132 -8.18 0.07 -28.37
CA MET A 132 -8.77 -0.35 -27.10
C MET A 132 -8.54 -1.84 -26.86
N ALA A 133 -8.74 -2.70 -27.87
CA ALA A 133 -8.45 -4.12 -27.77
C ALA A 133 -6.96 -4.41 -27.46
N ASN A 134 -6.05 -3.59 -27.99
CA ASN A 134 -4.62 -3.68 -27.64
C ASN A 134 -4.33 -3.16 -26.23
N MET A 135 -5.00 -2.10 -25.78
CA MET A 135 -4.90 -1.61 -24.41
C MET A 135 -5.46 -2.62 -23.41
N ASP A 136 -6.54 -3.32 -23.75
CA ASP A 136 -7.14 -4.38 -22.94
C ASP A 136 -6.21 -5.60 -22.81
N LYS A 137 -5.55 -6.00 -23.91
CA LYS A 137 -4.47 -7.02 -23.86
C LYS A 137 -3.33 -6.61 -22.92
N LEU A 138 -2.91 -5.34 -22.99
CA LEU A 138 -1.85 -4.84 -22.12
C LEU A 138 -2.29 -4.79 -20.65
N ALA A 139 -3.56 -4.45 -20.40
CA ALA A 139 -4.17 -4.47 -19.07
C ALA A 139 -4.36 -5.90 -18.53
N SER A 140 -4.53 -6.91 -19.40
CA SER A 140 -4.55 -8.32 -19.00
C SER A 140 -3.16 -8.93 -18.77
N GLY A 141 -2.09 -8.16 -19.00
CA GLY A 141 -0.70 -8.60 -18.83
C GLY A 141 -0.10 -9.27 -20.07
N ASP A 142 -0.80 -9.27 -21.21
CA ASP A 142 -0.26 -9.79 -22.46
C ASP A 142 0.78 -8.83 -23.07
N LYS A 143 1.81 -9.41 -23.67
CA LYS A 143 2.85 -8.63 -24.35
C LYS A 143 2.35 -8.13 -25.69
N LEU A 144 2.36 -6.81 -25.88
CA LEU A 144 2.12 -6.20 -27.18
C LEU A 144 3.29 -6.46 -28.14
N THR A 145 2.97 -6.66 -29.42
CA THR A 145 4.02 -6.72 -30.44
C THR A 145 4.61 -5.34 -30.69
N ALA A 146 5.84 -5.27 -31.20
CA ALA A 146 6.44 -3.99 -31.60
C ALA A 146 5.60 -3.24 -32.66
N GLY A 147 4.86 -3.96 -33.49
CA GLY A 147 3.92 -3.38 -34.45
C GLY A 147 2.73 -2.70 -33.79
N ASP A 148 2.17 -3.31 -32.74
CA ASP A 148 1.05 -2.75 -31.98
C ASP A 148 1.46 -1.51 -31.20
N LEU A 149 2.66 -1.53 -30.59
CA LEU A 149 3.25 -0.37 -29.91
C LEU A 149 3.50 0.79 -30.89
N LEU A 150 4.02 0.50 -32.09
CA LEU A 150 4.24 1.53 -33.12
C LEU A 150 2.93 2.13 -33.61
N LYS A 151 1.88 1.32 -33.78
CA LYS A 151 0.53 1.81 -34.11
C LYS A 151 0.00 2.72 -33.02
N ALA A 152 0.05 2.28 -31.76
CA ALA A 152 -0.41 3.07 -30.61
C ALA A 152 0.32 4.41 -30.53
N LYS A 153 1.67 4.41 -30.61
CA LYS A 153 2.48 5.63 -30.64
C LYS A 153 2.02 6.57 -31.76
N LYS A 154 1.89 6.08 -32.99
CA LYS A 154 1.47 6.90 -34.14
C LYS A 154 0.09 7.52 -33.95
N GLU A 155 -0.83 6.84 -33.28
CA GLU A 155 -2.16 7.38 -32.99
C GLU A 155 -2.08 8.53 -31.97
N TYR A 156 -1.31 8.37 -30.89
CA TYR A 156 -1.13 9.43 -29.86
C TYR A 156 -0.22 10.58 -30.30
N GLU A 157 0.66 10.39 -31.29
CA GLU A 157 1.49 11.46 -31.87
C GLU A 157 0.70 12.43 -32.77
N LYS A 158 -0.51 12.05 -33.21
CA LYS A 158 -1.33 12.90 -34.06
C LYS A 158 -1.62 14.23 -33.37
N LYS A 159 -1.32 15.31 -34.07
CA LYS A 159 -1.61 16.67 -33.59
C LYS A 159 -3.12 16.96 -33.65
N ASP A 160 -3.77 16.42 -34.67
CA ASP A 160 -5.21 16.58 -34.87
C ASP A 160 -5.92 15.39 -34.24
N ASP A 161 -6.59 15.64 -33.11
CA ASP A 161 -7.52 14.71 -32.46
C ASP A 161 -6.89 13.37 -32.01
N PRO A 162 -5.89 13.39 -31.11
CA PRO A 162 -5.33 12.17 -30.52
C PRO A 162 -6.39 11.44 -29.67
N PRO A 163 -6.26 10.11 -29.47
CA PRO A 163 -7.14 9.38 -28.54
C PRO A 163 -7.07 9.96 -27.12
N ASP A 164 -8.12 9.77 -26.34
CA ASP A 164 -8.17 10.24 -24.96
C ASP A 164 -7.05 9.60 -24.12
N VAL A 165 -6.23 10.44 -23.48
CA VAL A 165 -5.10 10.02 -22.63
C VAL A 165 -5.55 9.12 -21.47
N ARG A 166 -6.82 9.21 -21.04
CA ARG A 166 -7.39 8.35 -20.01
C ARG A 166 -7.25 6.86 -20.34
N HIS A 167 -7.25 6.49 -21.62
CA HIS A 167 -7.04 5.11 -22.03
C HIS A 167 -5.62 4.60 -21.73
N LEU A 168 -4.60 5.46 -21.79
CA LEU A 168 -3.23 5.11 -21.40
C LEU A 168 -2.99 5.19 -19.90
N ARG A 169 -3.83 5.93 -19.17
CA ARG A 169 -3.71 6.14 -17.72
C ARG A 169 -4.37 5.04 -16.89
N ASP A 170 -4.81 3.95 -17.51
CA ASP A 170 -5.17 2.75 -16.77
C ASP A 170 -3.93 2.26 -15.98
N PRO A 171 -4.01 2.14 -14.65
CA PRO A 171 -2.86 1.79 -13.84
C PRO A 171 -2.29 0.40 -14.14
N ARG A 172 -3.11 -0.54 -14.61
CA ARG A 172 -2.65 -1.87 -15.05
C ARG A 172 -1.78 -1.76 -16.29
N ILE A 173 -2.16 -0.91 -17.23
CA ILE A 173 -1.38 -0.60 -18.43
C ILE A 173 -0.05 0.05 -18.05
N LEU A 174 -0.09 1.08 -17.20
CA LEU A 174 1.10 1.78 -16.75
C LEU A 174 2.05 0.86 -15.98
N GLU A 175 1.53 0.02 -15.08
CA GLU A 175 2.32 -0.95 -14.33
C GLU A 175 2.94 -2.00 -15.26
N THR A 176 2.16 -2.59 -16.18
CA THR A 176 2.69 -3.53 -17.17
C THR A 176 3.79 -2.89 -18.03
N LEU A 177 3.61 -1.65 -18.49
CA LEU A 177 4.64 -0.93 -19.24
C LEU A 177 5.90 -0.67 -18.40
N CYS A 178 5.76 -0.26 -17.14
CA CYS A 178 6.90 -0.07 -16.24
C CYS A 178 7.64 -1.39 -15.92
N LEU A 179 6.92 -2.51 -15.86
CA LEU A 179 7.48 -3.84 -15.63
C LEU A 179 8.20 -4.38 -16.86
N ASP A 180 7.63 -4.21 -18.06
CA ASP A 180 8.14 -4.81 -19.30
C ASP A 180 9.23 -3.96 -19.99
N ILE A 181 9.37 -2.67 -19.65
CA ILE A 181 10.35 -1.78 -20.27
C ILE A 181 11.79 -2.08 -19.81
N HIS A 182 12.70 -2.40 -20.75
CA HIS A 182 14.06 -2.81 -20.43
C HIS A 182 15.11 -2.18 -21.36
N ALA A 183 16.30 -1.89 -20.82
CA ALA A 183 17.39 -1.28 -21.58
C ALA A 183 17.95 -2.17 -22.72
N ALA A 184 17.92 -3.49 -22.53
CA ALA A 184 18.40 -4.46 -23.53
C ALA A 184 17.41 -4.66 -24.70
N GLU A 185 16.21 -4.06 -24.62
CA GLU A 185 15.18 -4.23 -25.63
C GLU A 185 15.43 -3.32 -26.83
N THR A 186 15.64 -3.91 -28.00
CA THR A 186 15.89 -3.15 -29.24
C THR A 186 14.61 -2.87 -30.03
N ARG A 187 13.53 -3.62 -29.78
CA ARG A 187 12.26 -3.50 -30.50
C ARG A 187 11.19 -2.94 -29.58
N GLY A 188 10.56 -1.84 -29.94
CA GLY A 188 9.44 -1.27 -29.18
C GLY A 188 9.85 -0.39 -27.98
N LEU A 189 11.14 -0.28 -27.66
CA LEU A 189 11.61 0.50 -26.51
C LEU A 189 11.27 2.00 -26.66
N ASP A 190 11.50 2.56 -27.83
CA ASP A 190 11.20 3.97 -28.09
C ASP A 190 9.70 4.26 -27.95
N GLU A 191 8.88 3.35 -28.46
CA GLU A 191 7.42 3.38 -28.37
C GLU A 191 6.94 3.30 -26.92
N LYS A 192 7.46 2.35 -26.12
CA LYS A 192 7.12 2.25 -24.68
C LYS A 192 7.53 3.51 -23.91
N CYS A 193 8.74 4.02 -24.15
CA CYS A 193 9.21 5.27 -23.54
C CYS A 193 8.27 6.44 -23.88
N PHE A 194 7.86 6.54 -25.16
CA PHE A 194 6.95 7.58 -25.60
C PHE A 194 5.58 7.45 -24.92
N LEU A 195 4.97 6.27 -24.91
CA LEU A 195 3.64 6.05 -24.33
C LEU A 195 3.63 6.37 -22.82
N LEU A 196 4.67 5.97 -22.08
CA LEU A 196 4.85 6.31 -20.66
C LEU A 196 5.03 7.82 -20.44
N ALA A 197 5.86 8.47 -21.25
CA ALA A 197 6.05 9.92 -21.18
C ALA A 197 4.77 10.69 -21.54
N TYR A 198 4.04 10.23 -22.56
CA TYR A 198 2.77 10.80 -22.97
C TYR A 198 1.72 10.69 -21.86
N ALA A 199 1.52 9.48 -21.30
CA ALA A 199 0.57 9.25 -20.22
C ALA A 199 0.87 10.10 -18.98
N SER A 200 2.14 10.32 -18.66
CA SER A 200 2.55 11.10 -17.49
C SER A 200 2.50 12.62 -17.70
N CYS A 201 2.73 13.13 -18.91
CA CYS A 201 2.95 14.57 -19.14
C CYS A 201 1.88 15.27 -19.99
N TYR A 202 1.06 14.53 -20.74
CA TYR A 202 0.03 15.13 -21.58
C TYR A 202 -1.09 15.76 -20.73
N VAL A 203 -1.48 16.98 -21.09
CA VAL A 203 -2.56 17.71 -20.42
C VAL A 203 -3.67 17.91 -21.44
N ASP A 204 -4.85 17.37 -21.15
CA ASP A 204 -6.02 17.57 -22.00
C ASP A 204 -6.48 19.04 -21.91
N THR A 205 -6.64 19.67 -23.07
CA THR A 205 -7.03 21.08 -23.21
C THR A 205 -8.43 21.24 -23.77
N THR A 206 -9.21 20.16 -23.95
CA THR A 206 -10.61 20.19 -24.44
C THR A 206 -11.52 21.14 -23.64
N HIS A 207 -11.24 21.33 -22.35
CA HIS A 207 -11.97 22.23 -21.46
C HIS A 207 -11.56 23.72 -21.59
N ILE A 208 -10.42 24.03 -22.22
CA ILE A 208 -9.90 25.40 -22.31
C ILE A 208 -10.58 26.12 -23.48
N ALA A 209 -11.44 27.08 -23.16
CA ALA A 209 -12.20 27.83 -24.17
C ALA A 209 -11.30 28.73 -25.05
N ASP A 210 -10.22 29.27 -24.49
CA ASP A 210 -9.25 30.07 -25.24
C ASP A 210 -8.31 29.17 -26.05
N ARG A 211 -8.47 29.23 -27.38
CA ARG A 211 -7.65 28.46 -28.33
C ARG A 211 -6.16 28.76 -28.23
N LYS A 212 -5.76 30.00 -27.94
CA LYS A 212 -4.34 30.36 -27.85
C LYS A 212 -3.73 29.74 -26.59
N ALA A 213 -4.39 29.90 -25.45
CA ALA A 213 -3.98 29.27 -24.19
C ALA A 213 -3.96 27.74 -24.30
N ALA A 214 -4.93 27.14 -24.99
CA ALA A 214 -4.96 25.69 -25.24
C ALA A 214 -3.76 25.21 -26.07
N CYS A 215 -3.37 25.98 -27.11
CA CYS A 215 -2.16 25.69 -27.89
C CYS A 215 -0.88 25.80 -27.06
N ASP A 216 -0.73 26.85 -26.25
CA ASP A 216 0.46 27.05 -25.42
C ASP A 216 0.64 25.90 -24.41
N VAL A 217 -0.45 25.46 -23.75
CA VAL A 217 -0.43 24.31 -22.83
C VAL A 217 -0.05 23.01 -23.54
N GLN A 218 -0.59 22.79 -24.75
CA GLN A 218 -0.28 21.62 -25.57
C GLN A 218 1.18 21.58 -26.01
N ASP A 219 1.73 22.71 -26.45
CA ASP A 219 3.14 22.81 -26.85
C ASP A 219 4.08 22.59 -25.66
N GLU A 220 3.75 23.11 -24.48
CA GLU A 220 4.50 22.82 -23.25
C GLU A 220 4.39 21.36 -22.82
N SER A 221 3.21 20.75 -22.92
CA SER A 221 3.05 19.31 -22.69
C SER A 221 3.92 18.49 -23.63
N ARG A 222 4.00 18.86 -24.92
CA ARG A 222 4.85 18.17 -25.90
C ARG A 222 6.33 18.26 -25.55
N LYS A 223 6.81 19.44 -25.13
CA LYS A 223 8.18 19.62 -24.64
C LYS A 223 8.47 18.73 -23.42
N ARG A 224 7.55 18.67 -22.45
CA ARG A 224 7.66 17.79 -21.28
C ARG A 224 7.71 16.32 -21.69
N ILE A 225 6.85 15.88 -22.61
CA ILE A 225 6.85 14.51 -23.13
C ILE A 225 8.21 14.15 -23.72
N THR A 226 8.77 15.00 -24.59
CA THR A 226 10.09 14.75 -25.19
C THR A 226 11.20 14.67 -24.13
N ARG A 227 11.19 15.57 -23.14
CA ARG A 227 12.15 15.56 -22.03
C ARG A 227 12.02 14.29 -21.19
N THR A 228 10.83 13.97 -20.71
CA THR A 228 10.58 12.78 -19.89
C THR A 228 10.89 11.50 -20.65
N GLN A 229 10.64 11.42 -21.96
CA GLN A 229 11.05 10.28 -22.78
C GLN A 229 12.58 10.12 -22.81
N ALA A 230 13.33 11.21 -22.95
CA ALA A 230 14.79 11.17 -22.91
C ALA A 230 15.30 10.76 -21.53
N ASP A 231 14.71 11.28 -20.46
CA ASP A 231 15.07 10.97 -19.08
C ASP A 231 14.73 9.50 -18.71
N ILE A 232 13.61 8.96 -19.21
CA ILE A 232 13.30 7.52 -19.11
C ILE A 232 14.42 6.70 -19.75
N LYS A 233 14.82 7.02 -20.99
CA LYS A 233 15.93 6.29 -21.66
C LYS A 233 17.25 6.39 -20.91
N ALA A 234 17.57 7.57 -20.35
CA ALA A 234 18.77 7.76 -19.55
C ALA A 234 18.73 6.88 -18.28
N SER A 235 17.60 6.84 -17.57
CA SER A 235 17.43 5.99 -16.39
C SER A 235 17.57 4.49 -16.74
N LEU A 236 17.00 4.06 -17.87
CA LEU A 236 17.12 2.68 -18.33
C LEU A 236 18.56 2.33 -18.72
N ALA A 237 19.27 3.24 -19.38
CA ALA A 237 20.67 3.03 -19.72
C ALA A 237 21.53 2.79 -18.46
N ILE A 238 21.29 3.53 -17.38
CA ILE A 238 21.95 3.31 -16.10
C ILE A 238 21.55 1.95 -15.51
N LEU A 239 20.25 1.65 -15.43
CA LEU A 239 19.74 0.37 -14.92
C LEU A 239 20.28 -0.84 -15.70
N GLY A 240 20.50 -0.69 -17.01
CA GLY A 240 21.08 -1.73 -17.87
C GLY A 240 22.56 -2.02 -17.61
N ARG A 241 23.29 -1.12 -16.95
CA ARG A 241 24.69 -1.33 -16.54
C ARG A 241 24.82 -2.06 -15.21
N ILE A 242 23.79 -1.99 -14.37
CA ILE A 242 23.76 -2.61 -13.05
C ILE A 242 23.55 -4.12 -13.23
N LYS A 243 24.54 -4.92 -12.82
CA LYS A 243 24.45 -6.39 -12.84
C LYS A 243 24.23 -6.97 -11.44
N GLY A 244 24.54 -6.19 -10.41
CA GLY A 244 24.26 -6.54 -9.02
C GLY A 244 24.35 -5.33 -8.09
N PRO A 245 24.12 -5.53 -6.79
CA PRO A 245 24.04 -4.42 -5.82
C PRO A 245 25.30 -3.57 -5.72
N ALA A 246 26.48 -4.18 -5.93
CA ALA A 246 27.77 -3.47 -5.88
C ALA A 246 27.96 -2.43 -7.00
N ASP A 247 27.18 -2.51 -8.08
CA ASP A 247 27.18 -1.56 -9.18
C ASP A 247 26.28 -0.34 -8.89
N LEU A 248 25.32 -0.48 -7.97
CA LEU A 248 24.42 0.59 -7.56
C LEU A 248 25.10 1.51 -6.54
N LYS A 249 25.99 2.38 -7.01
CA LYS A 249 26.72 3.35 -6.16
C LYS A 249 27.15 4.60 -6.93
N GLY A 250 27.60 5.61 -6.20
CA GLY A 250 28.20 6.81 -6.77
C GLY A 250 27.24 7.62 -7.65
N GLU A 251 27.73 8.08 -8.80
CA GLU A 251 26.97 8.95 -9.70
C GLU A 251 25.73 8.27 -10.30
N ASP A 252 25.80 6.97 -10.58
CA ASP A 252 24.67 6.21 -11.13
C ASP A 252 23.51 6.14 -10.12
N PHE A 253 23.82 5.90 -8.84
CA PHE A 253 22.82 5.96 -7.76
C PHE A 253 22.20 7.37 -7.66
N LEU A 254 23.02 8.42 -7.60
CA LEU A 254 22.55 9.80 -7.45
C LEU A 254 21.71 10.24 -8.65
N THR A 255 22.07 9.81 -9.86
CA THR A 255 21.34 10.14 -11.09
C THR A 255 20.00 9.42 -11.13
N LEU A 256 19.94 8.13 -10.78
CA LEU A 256 18.68 7.39 -10.69
C LEU A 256 17.75 8.02 -9.65
N LEU A 257 18.30 8.38 -8.48
CA LEU A 257 17.53 9.04 -7.43
C LEU A 257 17.00 10.38 -7.92
N LYS A 258 17.85 11.25 -8.49
CA LYS A 258 17.44 12.55 -9.03
C LYS A 258 16.32 12.42 -10.06
N LEU A 259 16.48 11.53 -11.04
CA LEU A 259 15.49 11.33 -12.10
C LEU A 259 14.18 10.75 -11.56
N GLY A 260 14.23 9.80 -10.62
CA GLY A 260 13.05 9.26 -9.96
C GLY A 260 12.33 10.31 -9.09
N LEU A 261 13.08 11.18 -8.41
CA LEU A 261 12.52 12.28 -7.65
C LEU A 261 11.98 13.40 -8.53
N GLU A 262 12.45 13.56 -9.76
CA GLU A 262 11.92 14.54 -10.70
C GLU A 262 10.63 14.03 -11.37
N HIS A 263 10.65 12.79 -11.85
CA HIS A 263 9.57 12.21 -12.66
C HIS A 263 8.92 11.00 -11.96
N PRO A 264 7.63 11.08 -11.58
CA PRO A 264 6.92 9.96 -10.93
C PRO A 264 6.93 8.66 -11.75
N VAL A 265 6.87 8.76 -13.08
CA VAL A 265 6.95 7.58 -13.96
C VAL A 265 8.32 6.90 -13.89
N ILE A 266 9.41 7.66 -13.78
CA ILE A 266 10.77 7.10 -13.63
C ILE A 266 10.91 6.49 -12.24
N CYS A 267 10.36 7.11 -11.20
CA CYS A 267 10.29 6.51 -9.86
C CYS A 267 9.69 5.10 -9.91
N MET A 268 8.55 4.94 -10.57
CA MET A 268 7.91 3.62 -10.72
C MET A 268 8.79 2.64 -11.50
N ILE A 269 9.38 3.06 -12.63
CA ILE A 269 10.30 2.24 -13.41
C ILE A 269 11.48 1.78 -12.54
N VAL A 270 12.12 2.68 -11.80
CA VAL A 270 13.27 2.37 -10.94
C VAL A 270 12.88 1.34 -9.88
N ILE A 271 11.76 1.52 -9.18
CA ILE A 271 11.29 0.55 -8.18
C ILE A 271 11.05 -0.83 -8.83
N HIS A 272 10.28 -0.87 -9.92
CA HIS A 272 9.94 -2.11 -10.59
C HIS A 272 11.17 -2.84 -11.13
N GLN A 273 12.08 -2.14 -11.82
CA GLN A 273 13.27 -2.73 -12.42
C GLN A 273 14.28 -3.18 -11.36
N ALA A 274 14.53 -2.36 -10.32
CA ALA A 274 15.43 -2.73 -9.23
C ALA A 274 14.99 -4.03 -8.53
N VAL A 275 13.68 -4.18 -8.29
CA VAL A 275 13.16 -5.32 -7.52
C VAL A 275 12.86 -6.54 -8.39
N LYS A 276 12.16 -6.39 -9.52
CA LYS A 276 11.71 -7.53 -10.34
C LYS A 276 12.75 -8.00 -11.33
N LYS A 277 13.46 -7.07 -11.97
CA LYS A 277 14.39 -7.41 -13.06
C LYS A 277 15.80 -7.67 -12.55
N LEU A 278 16.31 -6.75 -11.75
CA LEU A 278 17.66 -6.83 -11.18
C LEU A 278 17.71 -7.66 -9.90
N GLN A 279 16.54 -8.01 -9.33
CA GLN A 279 16.44 -8.89 -8.16
C GLN A 279 17.30 -8.38 -6.98
N LEU A 280 17.46 -7.05 -6.85
CA LEU A 280 18.41 -6.47 -5.89
C LEU A 280 18.01 -6.69 -4.43
N LEU A 281 16.75 -7.07 -4.17
CA LEU A 281 16.27 -7.43 -2.83
C LEU A 281 16.46 -8.92 -2.50
N GLU A 282 16.97 -9.75 -3.43
CA GLU A 282 17.14 -11.18 -3.17
C GLU A 282 18.27 -11.47 -2.18
N TYR A 283 18.12 -12.56 -1.43
CA TYR A 283 19.06 -12.97 -0.39
C TYR A 283 20.51 -12.97 -0.86
N LEU A 284 20.81 -13.63 -1.98
CA LEU A 284 22.18 -13.72 -2.49
C LEU A 284 22.78 -12.35 -2.84
N ASN A 285 21.95 -11.41 -3.26
CA ASN A 285 22.37 -10.08 -3.65
C ASN A 285 22.68 -9.22 -2.41
N ILE A 286 21.87 -9.30 -1.36
CA ILE A 286 22.07 -8.45 -0.16
C ILE A 286 22.90 -9.11 0.95
N LYS A 287 23.15 -10.43 0.87
CA LYS A 287 23.86 -11.20 1.90
C LYS A 287 25.22 -10.58 2.23
N HIS A 288 26.04 -10.31 1.21
CA HIS A 288 27.38 -9.78 1.41
C HIS A 288 27.40 -8.46 2.18
N ASP A 289 26.52 -7.52 1.83
CA ASP A 289 26.43 -6.24 2.55
C ASP A 289 25.90 -6.43 3.96
N THR A 290 24.96 -7.37 4.15
CA THR A 290 24.40 -7.73 5.45
C THR A 290 25.46 -8.31 6.39
N ASP A 291 26.29 -9.24 5.89
CA ASP A 291 27.38 -9.87 6.64
C ASP A 291 28.44 -8.84 7.09
N LEU A 292 28.63 -7.78 6.30
CA LEU A 292 29.51 -6.65 6.61
C LEU A 292 28.85 -5.57 7.47
N GLY A 293 27.60 -5.77 7.91
CA GLY A 293 26.85 -4.80 8.70
C GLY A 293 26.50 -3.50 7.95
N ARG A 294 26.53 -3.53 6.62
CA ARG A 294 26.19 -2.38 5.76
C ARG A 294 24.75 -2.48 5.31
N THR A 295 24.14 -1.33 5.04
CA THR A 295 22.83 -1.29 4.35
C THR A 295 23.06 -1.45 2.85
N PRO A 296 22.46 -2.45 2.19
CA PRO A 296 22.47 -2.56 0.74
C PRO A 296 21.97 -1.27 0.06
N PRO A 297 22.65 -0.75 -0.98
CA PRO A 297 22.29 0.53 -1.62
C PRO A 297 20.86 0.59 -2.16
N VAL A 298 20.28 -0.57 -2.52
CA VAL A 298 18.89 -0.64 -2.97
C VAL A 298 17.90 -0.21 -1.87
N PHE A 299 18.20 -0.48 -0.60
CA PHE A 299 17.35 -0.02 0.50
C PHE A 299 17.42 1.49 0.64
N ASP A 300 18.61 2.08 0.61
CA ASP A 300 18.77 3.55 0.67
C ASP A 300 18.05 4.25 -0.50
N LEU A 301 18.12 3.67 -1.70
CA LEU A 301 17.40 4.19 -2.87
C LEU A 301 15.88 4.18 -2.64
N LEU A 302 15.34 3.06 -2.18
CA LEU A 302 13.90 2.90 -1.95
C LEU A 302 13.41 3.74 -0.76
N ASP A 303 14.20 3.86 0.29
CA ASP A 303 13.87 4.64 1.48
C ASP A 303 13.80 6.14 1.16
N GLU A 304 14.76 6.67 0.39
CA GLU A 304 14.73 8.06 -0.04
C GLU A 304 13.54 8.33 -0.97
N ILE A 305 13.25 7.41 -1.90
CA ILE A 305 12.05 7.48 -2.73
C ILE A 305 10.78 7.47 -1.87
N ALA A 306 10.68 6.56 -0.89
CA ALA A 306 9.50 6.45 -0.03
C ALA A 306 9.29 7.71 0.83
N THR A 307 10.37 8.34 1.26
CA THR A 307 10.34 9.61 2.01
C THR A 307 9.79 10.73 1.15
N GLN A 308 10.37 10.94 -0.04
CA GLN A 308 10.02 12.08 -0.89
C GLN A 308 8.73 11.88 -1.71
N ARG A 309 8.32 10.62 -1.96
CA ARG A 309 7.16 10.27 -2.80
C ARG A 309 6.18 9.38 -2.05
N PRO A 310 5.22 9.96 -1.29
CA PRO A 310 4.24 9.18 -0.52
C PRO A 310 3.42 8.18 -1.33
N LEU A 311 3.11 8.50 -2.60
CA LEU A 311 2.35 7.62 -3.49
C LEU A 311 3.14 6.38 -3.95
N ALA A 312 4.47 6.36 -3.79
CA ALA A 312 5.29 5.18 -4.10
C ALA A 312 5.33 4.15 -2.96
N ARG A 313 4.97 4.57 -1.73
CA ARG A 313 5.04 3.73 -0.52
C ARG A 313 4.23 2.43 -0.63
N PRO A 314 3.01 2.39 -1.20
CA PRO A 314 2.27 1.14 -1.35
C PRO A 314 3.02 0.11 -2.20
N VAL A 315 3.66 0.54 -3.28
CA VAL A 315 4.40 -0.35 -4.18
C VAL A 315 5.67 -0.87 -3.51
N ILE A 316 6.42 0.00 -2.83
CA ILE A 316 7.61 -0.37 -2.07
C ILE A 316 7.26 -1.34 -0.94
N PHE A 317 6.20 -1.03 -0.19
CA PHE A 317 5.69 -1.89 0.88
C PHE A 317 5.32 -3.27 0.38
N ARG A 318 4.58 -3.36 -0.73
CA ARG A 318 4.20 -4.62 -1.38
C ARG A 318 5.43 -5.46 -1.75
N TYR A 319 6.52 -4.82 -2.16
CA TYR A 319 7.78 -5.53 -2.41
C TYR A 319 8.41 -6.04 -1.12
N TYR A 320 8.53 -5.23 -0.07
CA TYR A 320 9.08 -5.68 1.21
C TYR A 320 8.27 -6.80 1.85
N ALA A 321 6.93 -6.68 1.85
CA ALA A 321 6.03 -7.71 2.35
C ALA A 321 6.22 -9.04 1.59
N ARG A 322 6.31 -8.98 0.26
CA ARG A 322 6.55 -10.18 -0.57
C ARG A 322 7.88 -10.83 -0.23
N GLU A 323 8.95 -10.06 -0.10
CA GLU A 323 10.29 -10.60 0.22
C GLU A 323 10.35 -11.18 1.64
N LEU A 324 9.62 -10.59 2.59
CA LEU A 324 9.49 -11.10 3.95
C LEU A 324 8.78 -12.47 4.00
N GLU A 325 7.75 -12.66 3.17
CA GLU A 325 6.97 -13.91 3.08
C GLU A 325 7.61 -14.98 2.21
N ARG A 326 8.48 -14.57 1.27
CA ARG A 326 9.10 -15.50 0.34
C ARG A 326 9.98 -16.49 1.10
N LYS A 327 9.78 -17.78 0.81
CA LYS A 327 10.71 -18.84 1.22
C LYS A 327 11.98 -18.73 0.42
N ILE A 328 13.12 -18.69 1.10
CA ILE A 328 14.43 -18.62 0.45
C ILE A 328 14.82 -20.05 0.05
N SER A 329 14.99 -20.28 -1.24
CA SER A 329 15.46 -21.57 -1.76
C SER A 329 16.98 -21.67 -1.65
N GLY A 330 17.49 -22.82 -1.18
CA GLY A 330 18.91 -23.13 -1.10
C GLY A 330 19.37 -23.53 0.31
N ASP A 331 20.66 -23.80 0.46
CA ASP A 331 21.29 -24.15 1.74
C ASP A 331 21.48 -22.87 2.59
N ILE A 332 20.38 -22.35 3.14
CA ILE A 332 20.38 -21.26 4.12
C ILE A 332 20.03 -21.82 5.49
N THR A 333 20.73 -21.38 6.54
CA THR A 333 20.34 -21.74 7.91
C THR A 333 19.10 -20.96 8.33
N LEU A 334 18.28 -21.52 9.21
CA LEU A 334 17.10 -20.81 9.74
C LEU A 334 17.48 -19.47 10.38
N LEU A 335 18.64 -19.41 11.03
CA LEU A 335 19.14 -18.19 11.66
C LEU A 335 19.47 -17.10 10.64
N ASP A 336 20.14 -17.46 9.54
CA ASP A 336 20.45 -16.53 8.46
C ASP A 336 19.17 -16.01 7.77
N GLU A 337 18.17 -16.88 7.59
CA GLU A 337 16.87 -16.47 7.05
C GLU A 337 16.17 -15.46 7.96
N ILE A 338 16.21 -15.67 9.28
CA ILE A 338 15.63 -14.74 10.27
C ILE A 338 16.36 -13.40 10.23
N GLU A 339 17.70 -13.38 10.25
CA GLU A 339 18.49 -12.14 10.20
C GLU A 339 18.26 -11.36 8.90
N PHE A 340 18.18 -12.06 7.77
CA PHE A 340 17.80 -11.46 6.49
C PHE A 340 16.40 -10.85 6.55
N LYS A 341 15.40 -11.57 7.07
CA LYS A 341 14.01 -11.08 7.18
C LYS A 341 13.88 -9.88 8.12
N LYS A 342 14.69 -9.79 9.17
CA LYS A 342 14.75 -8.60 10.05
C LYS A 342 15.10 -7.33 9.27
N LYS A 343 15.91 -7.40 8.22
CA LYS A 343 16.22 -6.22 7.37
C LYS A 343 14.99 -5.67 6.68
N PHE A 344 14.09 -6.53 6.20
CA PHE A 344 12.81 -6.09 5.63
C PHE A 344 11.88 -5.52 6.70
N LEU A 345 11.86 -6.11 7.90
CA LEU A 345 11.11 -5.53 9.02
C LEU A 345 11.63 -4.13 9.38
N ASP A 346 12.94 -3.90 9.37
CA ASP A 346 13.52 -2.57 9.61
C ASP A 346 13.02 -1.56 8.56
N ARG A 347 12.93 -1.98 7.28
CA ARG A 347 12.40 -1.10 6.21
C ARG A 347 10.89 -0.90 6.30
N ILE A 348 10.13 -1.91 6.71
CA ILE A 348 8.69 -1.80 6.98
C ILE A 348 8.44 -0.82 8.15
N LEU A 349 9.26 -0.89 9.21
CA LEU A 349 9.21 0.06 10.32
C LEU A 349 9.64 1.47 9.90
N TYR A 350 10.58 1.59 8.96
CA TYR A 350 10.91 2.87 8.36
C TYR A 350 9.70 3.48 7.62
N LEU A 351 8.96 2.69 6.84
CA LEU A 351 7.71 3.14 6.22
C LEU A 351 6.68 3.62 7.25
N LEU A 352 6.58 2.93 8.39
CA LEU A 352 5.75 3.36 9.51
C LEU A 352 6.21 4.71 10.06
N ARG A 353 7.53 4.90 10.26
CA ARG A 353 8.13 6.14 10.76
C ARG A 353 7.81 7.36 9.88
N ILE A 354 7.76 7.17 8.56
CA ILE A 354 7.47 8.25 7.60
C ILE A 354 5.97 8.43 7.31
N GLY A 355 5.10 7.78 8.10
CA GLY A 355 3.64 7.97 8.08
C GLY A 355 2.85 7.01 7.19
N TYR A 356 3.43 5.87 6.78
CA TYR A 356 2.69 4.79 6.10
C TYR A 356 2.23 3.73 7.12
N THR A 357 1.50 4.17 8.15
CA THR A 357 1.25 3.40 9.37
C THR A 357 0.17 2.33 9.19
N GLN A 358 -1.03 2.71 8.75
CA GLN A 358 -2.20 1.81 8.75
C GLN A 358 -1.97 0.53 7.94
N PRO A 359 -1.50 0.58 6.67
CA PRO A 359 -1.30 -0.64 5.88
C PRO A 359 -0.22 -1.56 6.47
N VAL A 360 0.79 -0.99 7.13
CA VAL A 360 1.83 -1.75 7.83
C VAL A 360 1.23 -2.50 9.03
N ILE A 361 0.43 -1.82 9.86
CA ILE A 361 -0.19 -2.46 11.03
C ILE A 361 -1.14 -3.58 10.61
N ASP A 362 -2.01 -3.32 9.63
CA ASP A 362 -2.98 -4.31 9.12
C ASP A 362 -2.27 -5.56 8.57
N TYR A 363 -1.16 -5.35 7.86
CA TYR A 363 -0.31 -6.43 7.38
C TYR A 363 0.33 -7.22 8.53
N MET A 364 0.91 -6.52 9.51
CA MET A 364 1.60 -7.19 10.63
C MET A 364 0.63 -8.02 11.48
N GLN A 365 -0.60 -7.56 11.64
CA GLN A 365 -1.68 -8.29 12.33
C GLN A 365 -2.20 -9.47 11.50
N SER A 366 -2.44 -9.30 10.19
CA SER A 366 -2.98 -10.38 9.35
C SER A 366 -1.98 -11.54 9.16
N THR A 367 -0.69 -11.25 9.18
CA THR A 367 0.38 -12.25 8.98
C THR A 367 0.92 -12.86 10.28
N VAL A 368 0.48 -12.39 11.45
CA VAL A 368 1.06 -12.75 12.75
C VAL A 368 1.02 -14.25 13.06
N ASN A 369 -0.03 -14.95 12.59
CA ASN A 369 -0.22 -16.38 12.84
C ASN A 369 0.60 -17.29 11.91
N HIS A 370 1.12 -16.74 10.81
CA HIS A 370 1.86 -17.48 9.78
C HIS A 370 3.36 -17.14 9.76
N ARG A 371 3.75 -16.08 10.47
CA ARG A 371 5.13 -15.61 10.60
C ARG A 371 5.80 -16.24 11.81
N ASP A 372 7.13 -16.41 11.71
CA ASP A 372 7.96 -16.85 12.83
C ASP A 372 7.83 -15.92 14.04
N GLU A 373 7.74 -16.51 15.24
CA GLU A 373 7.55 -15.77 16.49
C GLU A 373 8.68 -14.79 16.77
N SER A 374 9.92 -15.15 16.42
CA SER A 374 11.09 -14.28 16.61
C SER A 374 11.02 -13.01 15.76
N LEU A 375 10.45 -13.10 14.56
CA LEU A 375 10.24 -11.95 13.67
C LEU A 375 9.11 -11.05 14.18
N THR A 376 8.02 -11.63 14.67
CA THR A 376 6.94 -10.86 15.31
C THR A 376 7.45 -10.17 16.58
N LEU A 377 8.20 -10.87 17.42
CA LEU A 377 8.84 -10.31 18.61
C LEU A 377 9.76 -9.14 18.26
N TYR A 378 10.64 -9.34 17.27
CA TYR A 378 11.54 -8.30 16.76
C TYR A 378 10.78 -7.05 16.33
N PHE A 379 9.69 -7.22 15.57
CA PHE A 379 8.87 -6.09 15.16
C PHE A 379 8.26 -5.34 16.35
N ILE A 380 7.68 -6.03 17.33
CA ILE A 380 7.04 -5.36 18.48
C ILE A 380 8.08 -4.55 19.25
N VAL A 381 9.25 -5.13 19.54
CA VAL A 381 10.33 -4.44 20.25
C VAL A 381 10.75 -3.17 19.49
N LYS A 382 11.04 -3.29 18.19
CA LYS A 382 11.45 -2.14 17.38
C LYS A 382 10.34 -1.11 17.17
N PHE A 383 9.08 -1.54 17.14
CA PHE A 383 7.93 -0.65 17.06
C PHE A 383 7.77 0.18 18.34
N LEU A 384 7.95 -0.44 19.51
CA LEU A 384 7.96 0.27 20.79
C LEU A 384 9.15 1.24 20.89
N ASP A 385 10.34 0.81 20.49
CA ASP A 385 11.52 1.67 20.44
C ASP A 385 11.30 2.90 19.54
N LEU A 386 10.61 2.72 18.41
CA LEU A 386 10.30 3.78 17.46
C LEU A 386 9.30 4.82 18.03
N LEU A 387 8.30 4.37 18.79
CA LEU A 387 7.27 5.24 19.35
C LEU A 387 7.74 6.00 20.60
N GLY A 388 8.70 5.45 21.34
CA GLY A 388 9.14 5.97 22.63
C GLY A 388 8.11 5.75 23.75
N THR A 389 8.44 6.21 24.96
CA THR A 389 7.70 5.86 26.19
C THR A 389 6.34 6.54 26.34
N THR A 390 6.12 7.69 25.71
CA THR A 390 4.86 8.46 25.83
C THR A 390 3.84 8.05 24.77
N SER A 391 4.26 7.98 23.51
CA SER A 391 3.35 7.63 22.39
C SER A 391 2.94 6.16 22.40
N SER A 392 3.78 5.28 22.94
CA SER A 392 3.46 3.85 23.04
C SER A 392 2.29 3.55 23.98
N LYS A 393 1.99 4.46 24.92
CA LYS A 393 0.90 4.33 25.88
C LYS A 393 -0.44 4.88 25.36
N GLN A 394 -0.56 5.14 24.06
CA GLN A 394 -1.86 5.50 23.50
C GLN A 394 -2.73 4.26 23.32
N ALA A 395 -4.02 4.38 23.61
CA ALA A 395 -5.00 3.29 23.52
C ALA A 395 -4.91 2.46 22.21
N PRO A 396 -4.86 3.05 21.00
CA PRO A 396 -4.75 2.29 19.76
C PRO A 396 -3.45 1.47 19.68
N ILE A 397 -2.33 2.01 20.17
CA ILE A 397 -1.04 1.33 20.16
C ILE A 397 -1.06 0.15 21.12
N ILE A 398 -1.64 0.31 22.31
CA ILE A 398 -1.80 -0.80 23.26
C ILE A 398 -2.62 -1.92 22.64
N HIS A 399 -3.75 -1.62 21.99
CA HIS A 399 -4.52 -2.63 21.28
C HIS A 399 -3.69 -3.38 20.23
N ILE A 400 -2.92 -2.66 19.42
CA ILE A 400 -2.04 -3.25 18.39
C ILE A 400 -0.99 -4.15 19.04
N VAL A 401 -0.24 -3.63 20.02
CA VAL A 401 0.87 -4.34 20.67
C VAL A 401 0.37 -5.60 21.37
N PHE A 402 -0.71 -5.51 22.14
CA PHE A 402 -1.27 -6.67 22.84
C PHE A 402 -1.93 -7.66 21.89
N SER A 403 -2.53 -7.20 20.78
CA SER A 403 -3.00 -8.11 19.72
C SER A 403 -1.86 -8.94 19.15
N LEU A 404 -0.68 -8.33 18.93
CA LEU A 404 0.50 -9.04 18.42
C LEU A 404 1.10 -9.97 19.49
N ILE A 405 1.20 -9.53 20.75
CA ILE A 405 1.69 -10.35 21.87
C ILE A 405 0.77 -11.57 22.09
N ASN A 406 -0.55 -11.40 21.94
CA ASN A 406 -1.51 -12.49 22.12
C ASN A 406 -1.32 -13.61 21.10
N ALA A 407 -0.78 -13.33 19.92
CA ALA A 407 -0.45 -14.33 18.91
C ALA A 407 0.84 -15.12 19.21
N LEU A 408 1.74 -14.60 20.05
CA LEU A 408 2.97 -15.31 20.44
C LEU A 408 2.66 -16.51 21.35
N LYS A 409 3.18 -17.71 21.04
CA LYS A 409 2.96 -18.92 21.84
C LYS A 409 4.08 -19.16 22.85
N SER A 410 5.33 -18.86 22.49
CA SER A 410 6.46 -19.04 23.40
C SER A 410 6.48 -17.97 24.50
N LYS A 411 6.19 -18.39 25.72
CA LYS A 411 6.33 -17.56 26.92
C LYS A 411 7.80 -17.20 27.21
N ALA A 412 8.72 -18.13 26.95
CA ALA A 412 10.15 -17.91 27.17
C ALA A 412 10.67 -16.71 26.38
N ASN A 413 10.33 -16.64 25.08
CA ASN A 413 10.76 -15.56 24.19
C ASN A 413 10.24 -14.18 24.64
N ILE A 414 9.04 -14.13 25.21
CA ILE A 414 8.45 -12.90 25.74
C ILE A 414 9.22 -12.44 26.98
N LEU A 415 9.49 -13.36 27.91
CA LEU A 415 10.17 -13.08 29.18
C LEU A 415 11.65 -12.71 28.99
N GLU A 416 12.29 -13.23 27.95
CA GLU A 416 13.66 -12.84 27.59
C GLU A 416 13.76 -11.40 27.05
N SER A 417 12.64 -10.83 26.57
CA SER A 417 12.60 -9.46 26.06
C SER A 417 12.37 -8.45 27.20
N SER A 418 13.46 -7.88 27.72
CA SER A 418 13.38 -6.83 28.76
C SER A 418 12.54 -5.63 28.32
N THR A 419 12.60 -5.22 27.04
CA THR A 419 11.78 -4.14 26.49
C THR A 419 10.29 -4.43 26.63
N LEU A 420 9.84 -5.65 26.29
CA LEU A 420 8.42 -6.01 26.39
C LEU A 420 7.97 -6.16 27.84
N VAL A 421 8.80 -6.77 28.68
CA VAL A 421 8.49 -6.92 30.11
C VAL A 421 8.35 -5.55 30.76
N ASN A 422 9.32 -4.66 30.55
CA ASN A 422 9.28 -3.30 31.08
C ASN A 422 8.07 -2.51 30.55
N TYR A 423 7.77 -2.63 29.26
CA TYR A 423 6.59 -1.99 28.67
C TYR A 423 5.29 -2.51 29.30
N PHE A 424 5.15 -3.84 29.44
CA PHE A 424 4.00 -4.45 30.07
C PHE A 424 3.83 -4.00 31.52
N GLU A 425 4.90 -4.01 32.32
CA GLU A 425 4.87 -3.57 33.72
C GLU A 425 4.44 -2.10 33.85
N GLN A 426 4.98 -1.21 33.02
CA GLN A 426 4.57 0.20 33.02
C GLN A 426 3.09 0.38 32.67
N VAL A 427 2.60 -0.31 31.62
CA VAL A 427 1.19 -0.23 31.22
C VAL A 427 0.28 -0.86 32.29
N TYR A 428 0.70 -1.96 32.90
CA TYR A 428 -0.04 -2.63 33.98
C TYR A 428 -0.14 -1.74 35.23
N ASP A 429 0.97 -1.14 35.66
CA ASP A 429 0.98 -0.27 36.83
C ASP A 429 0.10 0.97 36.62
N GLU A 430 0.12 1.57 35.43
CA GLU A 430 -0.69 2.75 35.12
C GLU A 430 -2.18 2.46 34.91
N ALA A 431 -2.52 1.32 34.29
CA ALA A 431 -3.90 1.00 33.94
C ALA A 431 -4.62 0.17 35.02
N VAL A 432 -3.90 -0.64 35.82
CA VAL A 432 -4.50 -1.60 36.77
C VAL A 432 -4.22 -1.23 38.22
N VAL A 433 -3.01 -0.78 38.54
CA VAL A 433 -2.58 -0.48 39.93
C VAL A 433 -2.83 0.98 40.29
N GLY A 434 -2.71 1.90 39.34
CA GLY A 434 -3.00 3.31 39.51
C GLY A 434 -4.47 3.53 39.90
N ASN A 435 -4.71 4.12 41.07
CA ASN A 435 -6.04 4.44 41.59
C ASN A 435 -6.85 5.30 40.60
N ASN A 436 -7.73 4.69 39.79
CA ASN A 436 -8.93 5.23 39.11
C ASN A 436 -8.88 6.63 38.45
N SER A 437 -7.72 7.26 38.26
CA SER A 437 -7.59 8.60 37.68
C SER A 437 -6.97 8.59 36.28
N SER A 438 -6.52 7.43 35.81
CA SER A 438 -5.98 7.26 34.47
C SER A 438 -7.18 6.90 33.57
N GLY A 439 -7.60 7.83 32.70
CA GLY A 439 -8.80 7.72 31.85
C GLY A 439 -8.76 6.61 30.78
N TRP A 440 -8.31 5.42 31.15
CA TRP A 440 -8.29 4.22 30.33
C TRP A 440 -9.68 3.59 30.28
N SER A 441 -10.02 3.02 29.12
CA SER A 441 -11.25 2.24 28.97
C SER A 441 -11.14 0.88 29.66
N ASP A 442 -12.27 0.35 30.12
CA ASP A 442 -12.37 -1.01 30.69
C ASP A 442 -11.80 -2.08 29.74
N ASP A 443 -11.96 -1.88 28.42
CA ASP A 443 -11.41 -2.77 27.40
C ASP A 443 -9.89 -2.90 27.48
N ILE A 444 -9.17 -1.80 27.72
CA ILE A 444 -7.71 -1.81 27.84
C ILE A 444 -7.29 -2.48 29.14
N VAL A 445 -7.96 -2.17 30.25
CA VAL A 445 -7.71 -2.80 31.54
C VAL A 445 -7.87 -4.32 31.44
N ASN A 446 -8.94 -4.78 30.78
CA ASN A 446 -9.19 -6.20 30.54
C ASN A 446 -8.14 -6.82 29.61
N LEU A 447 -7.75 -6.14 28.54
CA LEU A 447 -6.71 -6.59 27.62
C LEU A 447 -5.37 -6.82 28.34
N VAL A 448 -4.97 -5.88 29.19
CA VAL A 448 -3.73 -5.93 29.96
C VAL A 448 -3.76 -7.04 31.00
N LYS A 449 -4.87 -7.18 31.75
CA LYS A 449 -5.07 -8.28 32.70
C LYS A 449 -5.01 -9.65 32.02
N ASN A 450 -5.62 -9.79 30.85
CA ASN A 450 -5.64 -11.05 30.10
C ASN A 450 -4.27 -11.49 29.59
N ALA A 451 -3.34 -10.55 29.38
CA ALA A 451 -1.98 -10.84 28.96
C ALA A 451 -1.04 -11.17 30.13
N LEU A 452 -1.40 -10.86 31.37
CA LEU A 452 -0.59 -11.11 32.57
C LEU A 452 -0.02 -12.54 32.68
N PRO A 453 -0.76 -13.62 32.33
CA PRO A 453 -0.23 -14.98 32.39
C PRO A 453 0.97 -15.23 31.47
N LYS A 454 1.14 -14.41 30.42
CA LYS A 454 2.31 -14.47 29.52
C LYS A 454 3.55 -13.78 30.10
N PHE A 455 3.36 -12.80 30.98
CA PHE A 455 4.46 -11.99 31.55
C PHE A 455 4.87 -12.40 32.96
N ARG A 456 4.10 -13.24 33.65
CA ARG A 456 4.49 -13.78 34.96
C ARG A 456 4.48 -15.28 34.96
N ASN A 457 5.43 -15.91 35.64
CA ASN A 457 5.32 -17.31 36.02
C ASN A 457 4.18 -17.44 37.03
N VAL A 458 2.96 -17.69 36.52
CA VAL A 458 1.80 -17.90 37.38
C VAL A 458 1.95 -19.28 38.01
N SER A 459 2.50 -19.34 39.21
CA SER A 459 2.09 -20.34 40.19
C SER A 459 0.68 -19.92 40.64
N CYS A 460 -0.35 -20.49 40.03
CA CYS A 460 -1.70 -20.44 40.60
C CYS A 460 -1.71 -21.31 41.85
N ASP A 461 -1.18 -20.81 42.96
CA ASP A 461 -1.57 -21.29 44.28
C ASP A 461 -2.79 -20.46 44.70
N ASP A 462 -3.96 -20.90 44.24
CA ASP A 462 -5.22 -20.58 44.89
C ASP A 462 -5.23 -21.29 46.25
N GLY A 463 -4.74 -20.60 47.28
CA GLY A 463 -4.61 -21.17 48.60
C GLY A 463 -4.41 -20.15 49.71
N GLY A 464 -5.50 -19.53 50.16
CA GLY A 464 -5.59 -19.09 51.56
C GLY A 464 -5.53 -17.59 51.79
N SER A 465 -6.71 -16.98 51.73
CA SER A 465 -7.04 -15.83 52.57
C SER A 465 -6.69 -16.14 54.04
N GLY A 466 -5.93 -15.25 54.67
CA GLY A 466 -5.94 -15.05 56.11
C GLY A 466 -4.71 -15.50 56.87
N ARG A 467 -3.69 -14.65 56.96
CA ARG A 467 -2.92 -14.47 58.20
C ARG A 467 -2.23 -13.10 58.28
N ILE A 468 -2.98 -12.21 58.92
CA ILE A 468 -2.57 -11.16 59.87
C ILE A 468 -1.05 -11.06 60.09
N ARG A 469 -0.48 -9.93 59.67
CA ARG A 469 0.82 -9.41 60.14
C ARG A 469 0.76 -9.23 61.67
N LYS A 470 1.50 -10.06 62.42
CA LYS A 470 2.19 -9.64 63.65
C LYS A 470 3.58 -9.18 63.18
N GLY A 471 4.08 -7.97 63.45
CA GLY A 471 3.95 -7.22 64.69
C GLY A 471 4.93 -7.79 65.71
N SER A 472 6.23 -7.61 65.49
CA SER A 472 7.24 -7.78 66.53
C SER A 472 8.31 -6.70 66.38
N ASP A 473 8.08 -5.61 67.09
CA ASP A 473 9.12 -4.74 67.60
C ASP A 473 10.12 -5.57 68.41
N ALA A 474 11.40 -5.47 68.06
CA ALA A 474 12.48 -5.81 68.96
C ALA A 474 13.71 -4.97 68.61
N LEU A 475 13.77 -3.82 69.31
CA LEU A 475 14.94 -3.29 69.98
C LEU A 475 16.18 -3.03 69.14
N GLY A 476 16.36 -1.73 68.82
CA GLY A 476 17.65 -1.16 68.57
C GLY A 476 18.60 -1.32 69.76
N ARG A 477 19.84 -1.62 69.44
CA ARG A 477 21.02 -1.21 70.20
C ARG A 477 22.02 -0.66 69.19
N ASP A 478 22.24 0.64 69.32
CA ASP A 478 23.45 1.30 68.89
C ASP A 478 24.62 0.69 69.67
N GLU A 479 25.62 0.18 68.95
CA GLU A 479 26.99 0.18 69.42
C GLU A 479 27.86 0.72 68.29
N ASP A 480 28.34 1.93 68.53
CA ASP A 480 29.51 2.53 67.89
C ASP A 480 30.66 1.53 67.87
N LEU A 481 31.40 1.50 66.76
CA LEU A 481 32.85 1.31 66.78
C LEU A 481 33.40 1.75 65.42
N ASP A 482 34.03 2.92 65.46
CA ASP A 482 35.12 3.32 64.59
C ASP A 482 36.10 2.15 64.39
N LEU A 483 36.68 2.05 63.19
CA LEU A 483 38.13 2.00 62.99
C LEU A 483 38.46 2.06 61.49
N ASP A 484 39.34 3.01 61.18
CA ASP A 484 40.06 3.19 59.92
C ASP A 484 40.64 1.89 59.34
N VAL A 485 40.57 1.76 58.01
CA VAL A 485 41.68 1.68 57.03
C VAL A 485 41.11 1.73 55.62
#